data_AF-A0A919CAW9-F1
#
_entry.id   AF-A0A919CAW9-F1
#
_cell.length_a   1.000
_cell.length_b   1.000
_cell.length_c   1.000
_cell.angle_alpha   90.00
_cell.angle_beta   90.00
_cell.angle_gamma   90.00
#
_symmetry.space_group_name_H-M   'P 1'
#
loop_
_entity.id
_entity.type
_entity.pdbx_description
1 polymer ?
#
loop_
_entity_poly.entity_id
_entity_poly.type
_entity_poly.pdbx_seq_one_letter_code
_entity_poly.pdbx_strand_id
1 'polypeptide(L)'
;MALDPQQRAEFVNAYTRVLISSWSDEAFAARLQSDPKAALAEAGLEIPEGSEIVIVTQAPEGHQEGNLDVQVALWETGLATGRYEFHIPETPTVDAAELSEGDLSDVAAGCNYCCCPCCCCT
;
A
#
# COMPACT_ATOMS: atom_id res chain seq x y z
N MET A 1 9.80 -2.58 -11.82
CA MET A 1 10.21 -3.88 -11.23
C MET A 1 8.95 -4.44 -10.59
N ALA A 2 8.53 -5.66 -10.93
CA ALA A 2 7.32 -6.22 -10.36
C ALA A 2 7.58 -6.64 -8.91
N LEU A 3 6.66 -6.36 -7.99
CA LEU A 3 6.70 -6.85 -6.62
C LEU A 3 6.42 -8.36 -6.58
N ASP A 4 7.11 -9.08 -5.71
CA ASP A 4 6.73 -10.45 -5.37
C ASP A 4 5.40 -10.47 -4.59
N PRO A 5 4.66 -11.59 -4.58
CA PRO A 5 3.34 -11.67 -3.93
C PRO A 5 3.34 -11.22 -2.46
N GLN A 6 4.39 -11.56 -1.71
CA GLN A 6 4.55 -11.14 -0.31
C GLN A 6 4.72 -9.62 -0.20
N GLN A 7 5.51 -9.00 -1.06
CA GLN A 7 5.75 -7.55 -1.00
C GLN A 7 4.50 -6.77 -1.45
N ARG A 8 3.77 -7.27 -2.45
CA ARG A 8 2.46 -6.72 -2.85
C ARG A 8 1.51 -6.73 -1.67
N ALA A 9 1.45 -7.83 -0.94
CA ALA A 9 0.60 -7.97 0.23
C ALA A 9 0.96 -6.99 1.36
N GLU A 10 2.24 -6.87 1.68
CA GLU A 10 2.74 -5.93 2.68
C GLU A 10 2.40 -4.49 2.30
N PHE A 11 2.63 -4.13 1.03
CA PHE A 11 2.25 -2.83 0.48
C PHE A 11 0.76 -2.56 0.60
N VAL A 12 -0.10 -3.49 0.18
CA VAL A 12 -1.56 -3.33 0.23
C VAL A 12 -2.03 -3.15 1.67
N ASN A 13 -1.51 -3.93 2.62
CA ASN A 13 -1.85 -3.78 4.04
C ASN A 13 -1.44 -2.41 4.61
N ALA A 14 -0.23 -1.95 4.29
CA ALA A 14 0.26 -0.66 4.74
C ALA A 14 -0.52 0.50 4.10
N TYR A 15 -0.79 0.41 2.81
CA TYR A 15 -1.59 1.39 2.06
C TYR A 15 -3.03 1.50 2.59
N THR A 16 -3.70 0.37 2.84
CA THR A 16 -5.03 0.34 3.46
C THR A 16 -5.03 1.01 4.84
N ARG A 17 -3.97 0.81 5.64
CA ARG A 17 -3.84 1.48 6.93
C ARG A 17 -3.74 3.00 6.77
N VAL A 18 -2.99 3.49 5.77
CA VAL A 18 -2.92 4.92 5.45
C VAL A 18 -4.29 5.47 5.10
N LEU A 19 -5.07 4.78 4.26
CA LEU A 19 -6.43 5.19 3.90
C LEU A 19 -7.32 5.31 5.15
N ILE A 20 -7.38 4.25 5.96
CA ILE A 20 -8.20 4.23 7.18
C ILE A 20 -7.77 5.34 8.15
N SER A 21 -6.46 5.52 8.37
CA SER A 21 -5.91 6.59 9.22
C SER A 21 -6.22 7.98 8.66
N SER A 22 -6.16 8.18 7.35
CA SER A 22 -6.48 9.46 6.71
C SER A 22 -7.95 9.86 6.88
N TRP A 23 -8.87 8.90 6.97
CA TRP A 23 -10.30 9.18 7.18
C TRP A 23 -10.69 9.24 8.65
N SER A 24 -9.98 8.50 9.51
CA SER A 24 -10.33 8.37 10.93
C SER A 24 -9.58 9.36 11.83
N ASP A 25 -8.43 9.88 11.38
CA ASP A 25 -7.56 10.78 12.13
C ASP A 25 -7.20 12.03 11.30
N GLU A 26 -7.82 13.15 11.66
CA GLU A 26 -7.60 14.44 11.01
C GLU A 26 -6.16 14.96 11.21
N ALA A 27 -5.51 14.62 12.33
CA ALA A 27 -4.11 14.98 12.54
C ALA A 27 -3.18 14.17 11.62
N PHE A 28 -3.52 12.91 11.37
CA PHE A 28 -2.82 12.10 10.37
C PHE A 28 -3.03 12.66 8.96
N ALA A 29 -4.27 13.02 8.59
CA ALA A 29 -4.57 13.63 7.29
C ALA A 29 -3.80 14.96 7.09
N ALA A 30 -3.74 15.82 8.11
CA ALA A 30 -2.99 17.07 8.06
C ALA A 30 -1.47 16.84 7.94
N ARG A 31 -0.94 15.80 8.60
CA ARG A 31 0.46 15.38 8.44
C ARG A 31 0.73 14.83 7.06
N LEU A 32 -0.16 14.03 6.49
CA LEU A 32 -0.01 13.51 5.13
C LEU A 32 0.15 14.62 4.09
N GLN A 33 -0.51 15.77 4.31
CA GLN A 33 -0.37 16.96 3.46
C GLN A 33 0.93 17.76 3.72
N SER A 34 1.40 17.80 4.97
CA SER A 34 2.55 18.63 5.37
C SER A 34 3.90 17.89 5.31
N ASP A 35 3.91 16.61 5.68
CA ASP A 35 5.04 15.69 5.70
C ASP A 35 4.56 14.27 5.32
N PRO A 36 4.26 14.03 4.04
CA PRO A 36 3.77 12.73 3.58
C PRO A 36 4.76 11.61 3.86
N LYS A 37 6.07 11.88 3.82
CA LYS A 37 7.10 10.86 4.07
C LYS A 37 6.99 10.31 5.48
N ALA A 38 6.88 11.19 6.48
CA ALA A 38 6.73 10.77 7.87
C ALA A 38 5.42 10.00 8.08
N ALA A 39 4.30 10.51 7.55
CA ALA A 39 2.99 9.88 7.69
C ALA A 39 2.94 8.47 7.05
N LEU A 40 3.53 8.30 5.86
CA LEU A 40 3.60 7.01 5.17
C LEU A 40 4.50 6.02 5.93
N ALA A 41 5.63 6.49 6.49
CA ALA A 41 6.51 5.66 7.30
C ALA A 41 5.83 5.13 8.58
N GLU A 42 4.97 5.93 9.22
CA GLU A 42 4.16 5.49 10.37
C GLU A 42 3.26 4.28 10.03
N ALA A 43 2.81 4.17 8.78
CA ALA A 43 2.00 3.05 8.30
C ALA A 43 2.82 1.84 7.78
N GLY A 44 4.15 1.96 7.70
CA GLY A 44 5.04 0.92 7.18
C GLY A 44 5.43 1.08 5.70
N LEU A 45 5.11 2.22 5.08
CA LEU A 45 5.56 2.54 3.72
C LEU A 45 6.85 3.37 3.78
N GLU A 46 7.98 2.69 3.69
CA GLU A 46 9.29 3.34 3.70
C GLU A 46 9.66 3.88 2.30
N ILE A 47 9.80 5.20 2.19
CA ILE A 47 10.19 5.87 0.95
C ILE A 47 11.67 6.28 1.02
N PRO A 48 12.51 5.91 0.04
CA PRO A 48 13.92 6.27 0.01
C PRO A 48 14.15 7.79 0.06
N GLU A 49 15.24 8.20 0.71
CA GLU A 49 15.65 9.61 0.74
C GLU A 49 15.93 10.15 -0.68
N GLY A 50 15.51 11.39 -0.95
CA GLY A 50 15.65 12.01 -2.26
C GLY A 50 14.58 11.62 -3.29
N SER A 51 13.58 10.83 -2.89
CA SER A 51 12.43 10.49 -3.73
C SER A 51 11.40 11.63 -3.76
N GLU A 52 10.70 11.76 -4.88
CA GLU A 52 9.55 12.66 -5.03
C GLU A 52 8.28 11.94 -4.58
N ILE A 53 7.47 12.57 -3.73
CA ILE A 53 6.20 12.03 -3.23
C ILE A 53 5.06 12.95 -3.72
N VAL A 54 4.06 12.36 -4.35
CA VAL A 54 2.89 13.06 -4.88
C VAL A 54 1.64 12.42 -4.28
N ILE A 55 0.86 13.20 -3.55
CA ILE A 55 -0.44 12.78 -3.02
C ILE A 55 -1.52 13.34 -3.94
N VAL A 56 -2.34 12.44 -4.50
CA VAL A 56 -3.46 12.76 -5.37
C VAL A 56 -4.74 12.47 -4.59
N THR A 57 -5.44 13.53 -4.19
CA THR A 57 -6.70 13.42 -3.43
C THR A 57 -7.95 13.48 -4.32
N GLN A 58 -7.79 13.99 -5.55
CA GLN A 58 -8.83 14.03 -6.57
C GLN A 58 -8.23 13.46 -7.85
N ALA A 59 -8.69 12.28 -8.30
CA ALA A 59 -8.23 11.77 -9.57
C ALA A 59 -8.94 12.52 -10.70
N PRO A 60 -8.27 12.74 -11.84
CA PRO A 60 -8.93 13.32 -13.01
C PRO A 60 -10.10 12.44 -13.46
N GLU A 61 -11.21 13.10 -13.86
CA GLU A 61 -12.45 12.44 -14.30
C GLU A 61 -12.16 11.27 -15.26
N GLY A 62 -12.62 10.06 -14.88
CA GLY A 62 -12.40 8.82 -15.65
C GLY A 62 -11.29 7.91 -15.13
N HIS A 63 -10.57 8.29 -14.07
CA HIS A 63 -9.70 7.38 -13.32
C HIS A 63 -10.43 6.76 -12.13
N GLN A 64 -10.18 5.47 -11.91
CA GLN A 64 -10.77 4.72 -10.79
C GLN A 64 -10.03 5.08 -9.50
N GLU A 65 -10.53 6.04 -8.73
CA GLU A 65 -10.01 6.34 -7.38
C GLU A 65 -10.09 5.10 -6.49
N GLY A 66 -9.00 4.79 -5.79
CA GLY A 66 -8.98 3.68 -4.83
C GLY A 66 -8.83 2.28 -5.43
N ASN A 67 -8.51 2.14 -6.72
CA ASN A 67 -8.18 0.82 -7.27
C ASN A 67 -6.79 0.35 -6.78
N LEU A 68 -6.77 -0.72 -5.99
CA LEU A 68 -5.54 -1.27 -5.40
C LEU A 68 -4.50 -1.68 -6.44
N ASP A 69 -4.92 -2.27 -7.57
CA ASP A 69 -3.97 -2.69 -8.61
C ASP A 69 -3.30 -1.49 -9.28
N VAL A 70 -4.06 -0.40 -9.50
CA VAL A 70 -3.51 0.87 -9.99
C VAL A 70 -2.47 1.40 -9.00
N GLN A 71 -2.80 1.40 -7.70
CA GLN A 71 -1.89 1.90 -6.68
C GLN A 71 -0.61 1.04 -6.55
N VAL A 72 -0.73 -0.29 -6.69
CA VAL A 72 0.43 -1.20 -6.72
C VAL A 72 1.33 -0.88 -7.92
N ALA A 73 0.76 -0.67 -9.11
CA ALA A 73 1.53 -0.33 -10.30
C ALA A 73 2.25 1.05 -10.17
N LEU A 74 1.61 2.03 -9.53
CA LEU A 74 2.23 3.31 -9.21
C LEU A 74 3.40 3.15 -8.23
N TRP A 75 3.25 2.30 -7.22
CA TRP A 75 4.32 1.99 -6.27
C TRP A 75 5.52 1.33 -6.95
N GLU A 76 5.29 0.34 -7.82
CA GLU A 76 6.35 -0.29 -8.63
C GLU A 76 7.07 0.70 -9.54
N THR A 77 6.33 1.66 -10.09
CA THR A 77 6.88 2.76 -10.88
C THR A 77 7.75 3.67 -10.01
N GLY A 78 7.30 3.99 -8.80
CA GLY A 78 8.07 4.76 -7.82
C GLY A 78 9.37 4.08 -7.41
N LEU A 79 9.35 2.76 -7.16
CA LEU A 79 10.56 1.98 -6.90
C LEU A 79 11.57 2.02 -8.05
N ALA A 80 11.10 2.11 -9.29
CA ALA A 80 11.96 2.16 -10.47
C ALA A 80 12.48 3.58 -10.80
N THR A 81 11.70 4.61 -10.47
CA THR A 81 11.94 6.00 -10.93
C THR A 81 12.35 6.95 -9.81
N GLY A 82 12.06 6.61 -8.55
CA GLY A 82 12.16 7.52 -7.41
C GLY A 82 10.98 8.49 -7.26
N ARG A 83 9.92 8.37 -8.07
CA ARG A 83 8.72 9.22 -7.98
C ARG A 83 7.50 8.38 -7.57
N TYR A 84 7.06 8.58 -6.35
CA TYR A 84 5.96 7.85 -5.73
C TYR A 84 4.67 8.65 -5.79
N GLU A 85 3.64 8.06 -6.38
CA GLU A 85 2.31 8.66 -6.47
C GLU A 85 1.31 7.84 -5.66
N PHE A 86 0.54 8.50 -4.79
CA PHE A 86 -0.45 7.87 -3.92
C PHE A 86 -1.82 8.51 -4.12
N HIS A 87 -2.83 7.67 -4.40
CA HIS A 87 -4.20 8.10 -4.66
C HIS A 87 -5.05 7.96 -3.41
N ILE A 88 -5.02 8.98 -2.56
CA ILE A 88 -5.66 8.95 -1.23
C ILE A 88 -6.89 9.86 -1.27
N PRO A 89 -8.09 9.32 -1.55
CA PRO A 89 -9.29 10.14 -1.64
C PRO A 89 -9.65 10.71 -0.25
N GLU A 90 -10.17 11.94 -0.19
CA GLU A 90 -10.54 12.58 1.08
C GLU A 90 -11.72 11.87 1.79
N THR A 91 -12.48 11.09 1.04
CA THR A 91 -13.63 10.33 1.54
C THR A 91 -13.52 8.86 1.14
N PRO A 92 -13.91 7.92 2.02
CA PRO A 92 -13.96 6.50 1.68
C PRO A 92 -14.90 6.25 0.51
N THR A 93 -14.38 5.68 -0.57
CA THR A 93 -15.19 5.11 -1.64
C THR A 93 -15.62 3.69 -1.24
N VAL A 94 -16.81 3.27 -1.67
CA VAL A 94 -17.42 1.99 -1.27
C VAL A 94 -16.49 0.80 -1.62
N ASP A 95 -15.75 0.89 -2.73
CA ASP A 95 -14.78 -0.13 -3.14
C ASP A 95 -13.56 -0.28 -2.20
N ALA A 96 -13.13 0.77 -1.52
CA ALA A 96 -12.06 0.69 -0.52
C ALA A 96 -12.56 0.14 0.84
N ALA A 97 -13.87 0.18 1.07
CA ALA A 97 -14.52 -0.45 2.22
C ALA A 97 -14.84 -1.93 1.96
N GLU A 98 -15.00 -2.32 0.70
CA GLU A 98 -15.21 -3.69 0.21
C GLU A 98 -13.86 -4.41 -0.04
N LEU A 99 -12.89 -4.24 0.87
CA LEU A 99 -11.70 -5.09 0.93
C LEU A 99 -12.13 -6.50 1.35
N SER A 100 -12.73 -7.23 0.41
CA SER A 100 -13.25 -8.56 0.65
C SER A 100 -12.11 -9.50 1.05
N GLU A 101 -12.41 -10.43 1.95
CA GLU A 101 -11.49 -11.44 2.50
C GLU A 101 -10.69 -12.21 1.43
N GLY A 102 -11.06 -12.12 0.14
CA GLY A 102 -10.37 -12.69 -1.01
C GLY A 102 -8.97 -12.13 -1.25
N ASP A 103 -8.75 -10.81 -1.19
CA ASP A 103 -7.41 -10.21 -1.37
C ASP A 103 -6.50 -10.45 -0.16
N LEU A 104 -7.07 -10.64 1.04
CA LEU A 104 -6.34 -11.04 2.25
C LEU A 104 -6.03 -12.55 2.27
N SER A 105 -6.87 -13.38 1.65
CA SER A 105 -6.75 -14.84 1.58
C SER A 105 -5.53 -15.29 0.77
N ASP A 106 -5.20 -14.62 -0.33
CA ASP A 106 -4.00 -14.91 -1.13
C ASP A 106 -2.69 -14.56 -0.41
N VAL A 107 -2.74 -13.74 0.64
CA VAL A 107 -1.59 -13.36 1.49
C VAL A 107 -1.36 -14.39 2.61
N ALA A 108 -2.40 -15.09 3.04
CA ALA A 108 -2.33 -16.09 4.10
C ALA A 108 -1.92 -17.49 3.61
N ALA A 109 -1.47 -17.64 2.36
CA ALA A 109 -0.79 -18.85 1.88
C ALA A 109 0.73 -18.80 2.14
N GLY A 110 1.14 -18.25 3.29
CA GLY A 110 2.51 -18.32 3.81
C GLY A 110 2.87 -19.71 4.34
N CYS A 111 2.72 -20.74 3.51
CA CYS A 111 3.24 -22.08 3.77
C CYS A 111 4.60 -22.24 3.08
N ASN A 112 5.61 -21.43 3.42
CA ASN A 112 7.01 -21.76 3.13
C ASN A 112 8.05 -20.93 3.91
N TYR A 113 8.09 -21.05 5.24
CA TYR A 113 9.40 -21.17 5.87
C TYR A 113 9.76 -22.65 5.91
N CYS A 114 10.57 -23.04 4.93
CA CYS A 114 11.42 -24.23 4.96
C CYS A 114 12.23 -24.28 6.27
N CYS A 115 11.69 -24.92 7.30
CA CYS A 115 12.46 -25.65 8.30
C CYS A 115 12.41 -27.16 7.99
N CYS A 116 12.64 -27.52 6.73
CA CYS A 116 13.01 -28.89 6.42
C CYS A 116 14.12 -28.94 5.38
N PRO A 117 15.39 -28.98 5.82
CA PRO A 117 16.40 -29.77 5.14
C PRO A 117 16.51 -31.11 5.89
N CYS A 118 15.87 -32.13 5.33
CA CYS A 118 16.25 -33.55 5.47
C CYS A 118 16.11 -34.28 6.83
N CYS A 119 15.58 -35.51 6.72
CA CYS A 119 15.86 -36.70 7.53
C CYS A 119 15.40 -36.74 9.00
N CYS A 120 14.29 -37.43 9.26
CA CYS A 120 14.35 -38.77 9.86
C CYS A 120 12.98 -39.48 9.83
N CYS A 121 13.02 -40.70 9.30
CA CYS A 121 12.01 -41.74 9.45
C CYS A 121 11.77 -42.08 10.94
N THR A 122 10.50 -42.20 11.34
CA THR A 122 9.85 -43.39 11.93
C THR A 122 8.40 -43.05 12.27
#